data_AF-A0A146KAQ0-F1
#
_entry.id   AF-A0A146KAQ0-F1
#
_cell.length_a   1.000
_cell.length_b   1.000
_cell.length_c   1.000
_cell.angle_alpha   90.00
_cell.angle_beta   90.00
_cell.angle_gamma   90.00
#
_symmetry.space_group_name_H-M   'P 1'
#
loop_
_entity.id
_entity.type
_entity.pdbx_description
1 polymer ?
#
loop_
_entity_poly.entity_id
_entity_poly.type
_entity_poly.pdbx_seq_one_letter_code
_entity_poly.pdbx_strand_id
1 'polypeptide(L)'
;LVKFCLSKEEHPRIQGIVYKNQVEKNNYPCEINLKQLKSPFMQSEFQEMFQKQVFIRWETKRGCYYKCSYCQHAGNIPKVLEFDMARISQEINFICKNKQIQDIAVLDPVFNCGSTHLLVLKELIDGKYSGTINFQIRLELINEEFLSNIQKLNLTAKVVLEAGIQSIHEKEQIVIRRQMKMEIIKSKIQLILQKKIQLEISLI
;
A
#
# COMPACT_ATOMS: atom_id res chain seq x y z
N LEU A 1 18.37 -12.22 13.40
CA LEU A 1 18.19 -13.68 13.49
C LEU A 1 19.49 -14.45 13.28
N VAL A 2 20.18 -14.32 12.15
CA VAL A 2 21.50 -15.00 11.97
C VAL A 2 22.51 -14.62 13.07
N LYS A 3 22.65 -13.33 13.40
CA LYS A 3 23.48 -12.89 14.54
C LYS A 3 23.00 -13.39 15.92
N PHE A 4 21.70 -13.67 16.08
CA PHE A 4 21.13 -14.23 17.32
C PHE A 4 21.49 -15.72 17.45
N CYS A 5 21.29 -16.50 16.38
CA CYS A 5 21.64 -17.92 16.37
C CYS A 5 23.14 -18.17 16.53
N LEU A 6 23.97 -17.16 16.22
CA LEU A 6 25.41 -17.18 16.39
C LEU A 6 25.88 -16.53 17.70
N SER A 7 24.98 -15.90 18.47
CA SER A 7 25.32 -15.30 19.76
C SER A 7 25.27 -16.34 20.87
N LYS A 8 26.18 -16.22 21.85
CA LYS A 8 26.13 -17.02 23.09
C LYS A 8 25.18 -16.43 24.14
N GLU A 9 24.55 -15.29 23.84
CA GLU A 9 23.57 -14.65 24.72
C GLU A 9 22.21 -15.33 24.59
N GLU A 10 21.58 -15.63 25.72
CA GLU A 10 20.28 -16.33 25.76
C GLU A 10 19.13 -15.44 25.23
N HIS A 11 19.21 -14.11 25.46
CA HIS A 11 18.23 -13.11 25.03
C HIS A 11 18.90 -11.77 24.64
N PRO A 12 19.67 -11.69 23.53
CA PRO A 12 20.29 -10.44 23.10
C PRO A 12 19.23 -9.40 22.76
N ARG A 13 19.54 -8.14 23.06
CA ARG A 13 18.62 -7.03 22.82
C ARG A 13 18.55 -6.71 21.32
N ILE A 14 17.49 -7.17 20.66
CA ILE A 14 17.24 -6.94 19.24
C ILE A 14 15.95 -6.15 19.07
N GLN A 15 16.02 -5.05 18.34
CA GLN A 15 14.87 -4.19 18.07
C GLN A 15 13.76 -4.97 17.34
N GLY A 16 12.51 -4.81 17.80
CA GLY A 16 11.35 -5.51 17.22
C GLY A 16 11.21 -6.99 17.61
N ILE A 17 12.09 -7.55 18.46
CA ILE A 17 11.94 -8.91 19.00
C ILE A 17 11.42 -8.85 20.44
N VAL A 18 10.36 -9.63 20.71
CA VAL A 18 9.81 -9.82 22.06
C VAL A 18 10.01 -11.28 22.46
N TYR A 19 10.59 -11.51 23.64
CA TYR A 19 10.80 -12.84 24.19
C TYR A 19 9.60 -13.31 24.99
N LYS A 20 9.34 -14.63 24.96
CA LYS A 20 8.35 -15.28 25.82
C LYS A 20 8.63 -14.90 27.28
N ASN A 21 7.59 -14.50 28.02
CA ASN A 21 7.66 -14.04 29.41
C ASN A 21 8.38 -12.67 29.63
N GLN A 22 8.65 -11.87 28.60
CA GLN A 22 9.22 -10.51 28.71
C GLN A 22 8.35 -9.41 28.08
N VAL A 23 7.04 -9.65 27.95
CA VAL A 23 6.08 -8.79 27.23
C VAL A 23 6.08 -7.35 27.76
N GLU A 24 6.24 -7.16 29.07
CA GLU A 24 6.18 -5.83 29.70
C GLU A 24 7.49 -5.02 29.60
N LYS A 25 8.64 -5.68 29.37
CA LYS A 25 9.97 -5.05 29.48
C LYS A 25 10.61 -4.65 28.14
N ASN A 26 10.12 -5.19 27.02
CA ASN A 26 10.76 -5.05 25.71
C ASN A 26 9.84 -4.51 24.62
N ASN A 27 9.07 -3.46 24.93
CA ASN A 27 8.47 -2.62 23.89
C ASN A 27 9.55 -1.74 23.24
N TYR A 28 10.46 -2.35 22.47
CA TYR A 28 11.39 -1.61 21.61
C TYR A 28 10.74 -1.44 20.24
N PRO A 29 10.08 -0.30 19.97
CA PRO A 29 9.56 -0.04 18.64
C PRO A 29 10.70 -0.14 17.63
N CYS A 30 10.44 -0.84 16.52
CA CYS A 30 11.37 -0.89 15.41
C CYS A 30 11.26 0.39 14.58
N GLU A 31 12.30 1.21 14.61
CA GLU A 31 12.46 2.31 13.69
C GLU A 31 12.93 1.75 12.35
N ILE A 32 11.97 1.55 11.45
CA ILE A 32 12.25 1.01 10.12
C ILE A 32 12.57 2.18 9.18
N ASN A 33 13.76 2.15 8.58
CA ASN A 33 14.08 2.98 7.42
C ASN A 33 13.81 2.20 6.13
N LEU A 34 12.67 2.47 5.49
CA LEU A 34 12.29 1.78 4.25
C LEU A 34 13.28 1.98 3.11
N LYS A 35 14.02 3.09 3.09
CA LYS A 35 15.01 3.38 2.02
C LYS A 35 16.20 2.41 2.04
N GLN A 36 16.47 1.77 3.17
CA GLN A 36 17.55 0.79 3.30
C GLN A 36 17.10 -0.65 3.00
N LEU A 37 15.79 -0.88 2.87
CA LEU A 37 15.26 -2.21 2.61
C LEU A 37 15.43 -2.58 1.15
N LYS A 38 16.08 -3.73 0.92
CA LYS A 38 16.23 -4.29 -0.43
C LYS A 38 14.87 -4.69 -1.03
N SER A 39 14.78 -4.63 -2.34
CA SER A 39 13.63 -5.18 -3.05
C SER A 39 13.66 -6.71 -3.04
N PRO A 40 12.55 -7.40 -2.75
CA PRO A 40 12.46 -8.84 -2.97
C PRO A 40 12.47 -9.20 -4.48
N PHE A 41 11.96 -8.31 -5.34
CA PHE A 41 11.90 -8.54 -6.80
C PHE A 41 13.27 -8.46 -7.47
N MET A 42 14.20 -7.67 -6.89
CA MET A 42 15.54 -7.47 -7.43
C MET A 42 16.59 -8.43 -6.84
N GLN A 43 16.17 -9.38 -6.00
CA GLN A 43 17.05 -10.41 -5.45
C GLN A 43 17.04 -11.63 -6.37
N SER A 44 18.22 -12.01 -6.85
CA SER A 44 18.43 -13.14 -7.77
C SER A 44 17.78 -14.44 -7.29
N GLU A 45 17.80 -14.67 -5.98
CA GLU A 45 17.30 -15.85 -5.29
C GLU A 45 15.78 -15.99 -5.39
N PHE A 46 15.06 -14.89 -5.62
CA PHE A 46 13.60 -14.88 -5.73
C PHE A 46 13.11 -14.59 -7.16
N GLN A 47 14.01 -14.21 -8.07
CA GLN A 47 13.61 -13.72 -9.39
C GLN A 47 12.90 -14.79 -10.23
N GLU A 48 13.35 -16.05 -10.18
CA GLU A 48 12.70 -17.17 -10.87
C GLU A 48 11.27 -17.41 -10.35
N MET A 49 11.06 -17.29 -9.04
CA MET A 49 9.74 -17.42 -8.43
C MET A 49 8.80 -16.33 -8.97
N PHE A 50 9.24 -15.07 -8.96
CA PHE A 50 8.43 -13.96 -9.47
C PHE A 50 8.19 -14.03 -10.98
N GLN A 51 9.11 -14.61 -11.76
CA GLN A 51 8.93 -14.83 -13.20
C GLN A 51 7.77 -15.77 -13.53
N LYS A 52 7.43 -16.70 -12.62
CA LYS A 52 6.34 -17.67 -12.80
C LYS A 52 5.04 -17.23 -12.11
N GLN A 53 5.08 -16.15 -11.34
CA GLN A 53 3.97 -15.73 -10.48
C GLN A 53 2.94 -14.92 -11.27
N VAL A 54 1.67 -15.33 -11.22
CA VAL A 54 0.57 -14.60 -11.87
C VAL A 54 0.06 -13.44 -11.01
N PHE A 55 -0.08 -13.69 -9.71
CA PHE A 55 -0.59 -12.72 -8.73
C PHE A 55 0.51 -12.31 -7.75
N ILE A 56 0.75 -11.01 -7.59
CA ILE A 56 1.69 -10.47 -6.60
C ILE A 56 1.02 -9.49 -5.64
N ARG A 57 1.57 -9.43 -4.43
CA ARG A 57 1.33 -8.34 -3.50
C ARG A 57 2.52 -7.41 -3.53
N TRP A 58 2.26 -6.13 -3.72
CA TRP A 58 3.29 -5.13 -3.92
C TRP A 58 3.07 -3.93 -3.00
N GLU A 59 4.15 -3.33 -2.51
CA GLU A 59 4.11 -2.30 -1.48
C GLU A 59 5.03 -1.15 -1.89
N THR A 60 4.49 0.06 -1.96
CA THR A 60 5.26 1.28 -2.30
C THR A 60 5.47 2.18 -1.08
N LYS A 61 4.72 1.95 -0.01
CA LYS A 61 4.81 2.68 1.26
C LYS A 61 4.22 1.90 2.43
N ARG A 62 4.58 2.31 3.65
CA ARG A 62 4.02 1.80 4.90
C ARG A 62 3.48 2.91 5.78
N GLY A 63 2.50 2.54 6.61
CA GLY A 63 1.92 3.41 7.61
C GLY A 63 0.85 4.33 7.04
N CYS A 64 0.14 4.99 7.96
CA CYS A 64 -1.08 5.73 7.65
C CYS A 64 -1.25 6.85 8.68
N TYR A 65 -1.62 8.05 8.23
CA TYR A 65 -1.89 9.18 9.13
C TYR A 65 -3.21 9.03 9.90
N TYR A 66 -4.13 8.20 9.39
CA TYR A 66 -5.46 8.01 9.98
C TYR A 66 -5.41 7.06 11.18
N LYS A 67 -6.28 7.32 12.16
CA LYS A 67 -6.34 6.60 13.44
C LYS A 67 -7.69 5.90 13.65
N CYS A 68 -8.20 5.26 12.59
CA CYS A 68 -9.48 4.54 12.65
C CYS A 68 -9.40 3.45 13.74
N SER A 69 -10.38 3.36 14.64
CA SER A 69 -10.25 2.56 15.87
C SER A 69 -10.24 1.05 15.64
N TYR A 70 -10.78 0.58 14.51
CA TYR A 70 -10.81 -0.83 14.12
C TYR A 70 -9.61 -1.25 13.24
N CYS A 71 -8.79 -0.29 12.80
CA CYS A 71 -7.83 -0.54 11.72
C CYS A 71 -6.49 -1.03 12.27
N GLN A 72 -6.01 -2.19 11.80
CA GLN A 72 -4.70 -2.73 12.17
C GLN A 72 -3.52 -1.83 11.74
N HIS A 73 -3.72 -0.96 10.74
CA HIS A 73 -2.69 0.03 10.38
C HIS A 73 -2.63 1.20 11.37
N ALA A 74 -3.73 1.49 12.08
CA ALA A 74 -3.76 2.53 13.10
C ALA A 74 -2.99 2.06 14.34
N GLY A 75 -1.92 2.79 14.70
CA GLY A 75 -1.12 2.52 15.89
C GLY A 75 0.22 1.83 15.64
N ASN A 76 0.44 1.24 14.47
CA ASN A 76 1.73 0.61 14.14
C ASN A 76 2.77 1.61 13.63
N ILE A 77 2.40 2.46 12.66
CA ILE A 77 3.28 3.50 12.09
C ILE A 77 2.43 4.76 11.86
N PRO A 78 2.47 5.76 12.76
CA PRO A 78 1.59 6.94 12.72
C PRO A 78 2.06 8.00 11.69
N LYS A 79 2.73 7.57 10.63
CA LYS A 79 3.26 8.38 9.53
C LYS A 79 3.25 7.55 8.25
N VAL A 80 3.27 8.21 7.10
CA VAL A 80 3.54 7.53 5.83
C VAL A 80 5.05 7.50 5.61
N LEU A 81 5.59 6.31 5.45
CA LEU A 81 6.96 6.03 5.09
C LEU A 81 6.98 5.50 3.67
N GLU A 82 7.80 6.09 2.80
CA GLU A 82 7.89 5.71 1.40
C GLU A 82 9.18 4.93 1.16
N PHE A 83 9.13 3.92 0.28
CA PHE A 83 10.35 3.31 -0.25
C PHE A 83 11.09 4.31 -1.14
N ASP A 84 12.38 4.07 -1.35
CA ASP A 84 13.15 4.87 -2.29
C ASP A 84 12.56 4.74 -3.70
N MET A 85 12.33 5.87 -4.37
CA MET A 85 11.70 5.86 -5.70
C MET A 85 12.53 5.10 -6.73
N ALA A 86 13.87 5.15 -6.67
CA ALA A 86 14.69 4.41 -7.63
C ALA A 86 14.53 2.89 -7.46
N ARG A 87 14.33 2.41 -6.22
CA ARG A 87 13.98 1.00 -5.96
C ARG A 87 12.62 0.66 -6.57
N ILE A 88 11.61 1.52 -6.34
CA ILE A 88 10.26 1.34 -6.89
C ILE A 88 10.27 1.33 -8.42
N SER A 89 11.07 2.19 -9.06
CA SER A 89 11.20 2.20 -10.51
C SER A 89 11.80 0.91 -11.09
N GLN A 90 12.77 0.33 -10.38
CA GLN A 90 13.33 -0.97 -10.76
C GLN A 90 12.29 -2.09 -10.64
N GLU A 91 11.49 -2.08 -9.57
CA GLU A 91 10.39 -3.02 -9.38
C GLU A 91 9.33 -2.89 -10.49
N ILE A 92 8.91 -1.66 -10.83
CA ILE A 92 7.95 -1.40 -11.90
C ILE A 92 8.49 -1.91 -13.24
N ASN A 93 9.75 -1.63 -13.56
CA ASN A 93 10.38 -2.12 -14.79
C ASN A 93 10.39 -3.66 -14.85
N PHE A 94 10.67 -4.35 -13.74
CA PHE A 94 10.57 -5.80 -13.66
C PHE A 94 9.11 -6.28 -13.88
N ILE A 95 8.16 -5.68 -13.18
CA ILE A 95 6.72 -6.00 -13.25
C ILE A 95 6.19 -5.82 -14.69
N CYS A 96 6.45 -4.68 -15.32
CA CYS A 96 5.97 -4.37 -16.67
C CYS A 96 6.56 -5.25 -17.77
N LYS A 97 7.82 -5.69 -17.61
CA LYS A 97 8.50 -6.62 -18.53
C LYS A 97 8.02 -8.05 -18.35
N ASN A 98 7.64 -8.43 -17.13
CA ASN A 98 7.20 -9.78 -16.83
C ASN A 98 5.69 -9.95 -17.13
N LYS A 99 5.39 -10.47 -18.32
CA LYS A 99 4.00 -10.68 -18.78
C LYS A 99 3.20 -11.74 -18.01
N GLN A 100 3.87 -12.53 -17.15
CA GLN A 100 3.17 -13.47 -16.27
C GLN A 100 2.45 -12.74 -15.13
N ILE A 101 2.96 -11.59 -14.66
CA ILE A 101 2.35 -10.84 -13.57
C ILE A 101 1.11 -10.10 -14.10
N GLN A 102 -0.03 -10.77 -14.01
CA GLN A 102 -1.31 -10.30 -14.55
C GLN A 102 -2.24 -9.76 -13.47
N ASP A 103 -1.91 -9.91 -12.20
CA ASP A 103 -2.73 -9.38 -11.10
C ASP A 103 -1.85 -8.86 -9.96
N ILE A 104 -2.11 -7.61 -9.55
CA ILE A 104 -1.36 -6.89 -8.53
C ILE A 104 -2.33 -6.37 -7.47
N ALA A 105 -2.13 -6.78 -6.22
CA ALA A 105 -2.73 -6.13 -5.07
C ALA A 105 -1.70 -5.19 -4.43
N VAL A 106 -1.94 -3.88 -4.51
CA VAL A 106 -1.09 -2.89 -3.83
C VAL A 106 -1.47 -2.83 -2.35
N LEU A 107 -0.51 -3.12 -1.48
CA LEU A 107 -0.69 -3.24 -0.03
C LEU A 107 -0.63 -1.91 0.74
N ASP A 108 -0.47 -0.80 0.03
CA ASP A 108 -0.40 0.51 0.66
C ASP A 108 -1.72 0.81 1.40
N PRO A 109 -1.70 1.18 2.70
CA PRO A 109 -2.94 1.42 3.45
C PRO A 109 -3.84 2.51 2.84
N VAL A 110 -3.21 3.51 2.21
CA VAL A 110 -3.85 4.55 1.40
C VAL A 110 -2.88 4.90 0.28
N PHE A 111 -3.08 4.34 -0.90
CA PHE A 111 -2.22 4.53 -2.07
C PHE A 111 -2.11 6.00 -2.49
N ASN A 112 -3.23 6.73 -2.53
CA ASN A 112 -3.27 8.14 -2.93
C ASN A 112 -2.90 9.11 -1.79
N CYS A 113 -2.02 8.68 -0.90
CA CYS A 113 -1.41 9.49 0.15
C CYS A 113 0.11 9.51 -0.02
N GLY A 114 0.77 10.54 0.50
CA GLY A 114 2.20 10.75 0.31
C GLY A 114 2.53 11.39 -1.03
N SER A 115 3.82 11.47 -1.33
CA SER A 115 4.39 12.22 -2.45
C SER A 115 4.63 11.38 -3.70
N THR A 116 4.70 10.05 -3.57
CA THR A 116 5.20 9.17 -4.65
C THR A 116 4.13 8.57 -5.56
N HIS A 117 2.87 8.57 -5.13
CA HIS A 117 1.80 7.82 -5.81
C HIS A 117 1.58 8.22 -7.27
N LEU A 118 1.70 9.50 -7.62
CA LEU A 118 1.61 9.95 -9.02
C LEU A 118 2.80 9.50 -9.87
N LEU A 119 4.01 9.44 -9.29
CA LEU A 119 5.19 8.93 -9.97
C LEU A 119 5.06 7.43 -10.25
N VAL A 120 4.55 6.67 -9.28
CA VAL A 120 4.24 5.24 -9.45
C VAL A 120 3.26 5.02 -10.61
N LEU A 121 2.16 5.78 -10.64
CA LEU A 121 1.20 5.68 -11.75
C LEU A 121 1.84 6.01 -13.09
N LYS A 122 2.65 7.08 -13.15
CA LYS A 122 3.34 7.48 -14.38
C LYS A 122 4.27 6.39 -14.90
N GLU A 123 5.07 5.77 -14.03
CA GLU A 123 5.98 4.71 -14.46
C GLU A 123 5.27 3.43 -14.87
N LEU A 124 4.13 3.08 -14.23
CA LEU A 124 3.29 1.97 -14.68
C LEU A 124 2.68 2.23 -16.08
N ILE A 125 2.28 3.48 -16.35
CA ILE A 125 1.78 3.91 -17.66
C ILE A 125 2.89 3.83 -18.72
N ASP A 126 4.05 4.44 -18.43
CA ASP A 126 5.19 4.47 -19.34
C ASP A 126 5.72 3.06 -19.62
N GLY A 127 5.71 2.20 -18.59
CA GLY A 127 6.03 0.76 -18.70
C GLY A 127 4.96 -0.08 -19.40
N LYS A 128 3.78 0.49 -19.72
CA LYS A 128 2.65 -0.18 -20.37
C LYS A 128 2.23 -1.45 -19.64
N TYR A 129 2.05 -1.36 -18.32
CA TYR A 129 1.49 -2.48 -17.55
C TYR A 129 0.12 -2.87 -18.13
N SER A 130 -0.15 -4.18 -18.21
CA SER A 130 -1.32 -4.70 -18.94
C SER A 130 -2.13 -5.77 -18.21
N GLY A 131 -1.97 -5.86 -16.89
CA GLY A 131 -2.76 -6.76 -16.04
C GLY A 131 -3.86 -6.03 -15.26
N THR A 132 -4.35 -6.68 -14.20
CA THR A 132 -5.24 -6.08 -13.20
C THR A 132 -4.40 -5.49 -12.07
N ILE A 133 -4.75 -4.29 -11.60
CA ILE A 133 -4.09 -3.67 -10.47
C ILE A 133 -5.11 -3.00 -9.55
N ASN A 134 -5.01 -3.32 -8.27
CA ASN A 134 -5.91 -2.86 -7.23
C ASN A 134 -5.20 -1.84 -6.33
N PHE A 135 -5.84 -0.70 -6.08
CA PHE A 135 -5.33 0.37 -5.21
C PHE A 135 -6.33 0.70 -4.11
N GLN A 136 -5.90 0.55 -2.85
CA GLN A 136 -6.66 1.07 -1.71
C GLN A 136 -6.51 2.59 -1.61
N ILE A 137 -7.60 3.33 -1.57
CA ILE A 137 -7.60 4.79 -1.62
C ILE A 137 -8.49 5.43 -0.55
N ARG A 138 -8.24 6.72 -0.30
CA ARG A 138 -9.16 7.63 0.40
C ARG A 138 -9.86 8.49 -0.63
N LEU A 139 -11.20 8.45 -0.64
CA LEU A 139 -12.01 9.23 -1.59
C LEU A 139 -11.79 10.74 -1.44
N GLU A 140 -11.56 11.22 -0.22
CA GLU A 140 -11.32 12.64 0.06
C GLU A 140 -10.02 13.18 -0.54
N LEU A 141 -9.05 12.29 -0.80
CA LEU A 141 -7.76 12.66 -1.40
C LEU A 141 -7.78 12.63 -2.93
N ILE A 142 -8.90 12.23 -3.54
CA ILE A 142 -9.03 12.20 -5.00
C ILE A 142 -9.03 13.63 -5.55
N ASN A 143 -8.19 13.85 -6.56
CA ASN A 143 -8.16 15.06 -7.39
C ASN A 143 -8.17 14.69 -8.89
N GLU A 144 -8.28 15.68 -9.77
CA GLU A 144 -8.32 15.46 -11.22
C GLU A 144 -7.03 14.84 -11.77
N GLU A 145 -5.87 15.23 -11.24
CA GLU A 145 -4.58 14.70 -11.69
C GLU A 145 -4.46 13.20 -11.41
N PHE A 146 -4.84 12.76 -10.22
CA PHE A 146 -4.89 11.36 -9.83
C PHE A 146 -5.82 10.57 -10.78
N LEU A 147 -7.06 11.04 -10.97
CA LEU A 147 -8.01 10.33 -11.83
C LEU A 147 -7.58 10.33 -13.30
N SER A 148 -6.95 11.39 -13.79
CA SER A 148 -6.40 11.45 -15.15
C SER A 148 -5.31 10.39 -15.35
N ASN A 149 -4.41 10.22 -14.38
CA ASN A 149 -3.41 9.15 -14.42
C ASN A 149 -4.04 7.75 -14.32
N ILE A 150 -5.05 7.57 -13.46
CA ILE A 150 -5.79 6.30 -13.40
C ILE A 150 -6.45 5.98 -14.76
N GLN A 151 -7.11 6.95 -15.41
CA GLN A 151 -7.70 6.73 -16.75
C GLN A 151 -6.65 6.35 -17.79
N LYS A 152 -5.47 7.01 -17.78
CA LYS A 152 -4.35 6.68 -18.68
C LYS A 152 -3.84 5.27 -18.44
N LEU A 153 -3.64 4.87 -17.19
CA LEU A 153 -3.23 3.50 -16.85
C LEU A 153 -4.29 2.49 -17.26
N ASN A 154 -5.56 2.85 -17.12
CA ASN A 154 -6.70 2.01 -17.48
C ASN A 154 -6.86 1.81 -19.01
N LEU A 155 -6.06 2.51 -19.84
CA LEU A 155 -6.00 2.24 -21.29
C LEU A 155 -5.26 0.94 -21.61
N THR A 156 -4.34 0.51 -20.74
CA THR A 156 -3.55 -0.71 -20.93
C THR A 156 -3.83 -1.77 -19.87
N ALA A 157 -4.16 -1.37 -18.64
CA ALA A 157 -4.45 -2.24 -17.50
C ALA A 157 -5.92 -2.17 -17.08
N LYS A 158 -6.38 -3.16 -16.30
CA LYS A 158 -7.64 -3.06 -15.56
C LYS A 158 -7.36 -2.49 -14.16
N VAL A 159 -7.69 -1.23 -13.94
CA VAL A 159 -7.49 -0.57 -12.65
C VAL A 159 -8.75 -0.66 -11.79
N VAL A 160 -8.60 -1.16 -10.57
CA VAL A 160 -9.65 -1.24 -9.56
C VAL A 160 -9.27 -0.34 -8.38
N LEU A 161 -10.14 0.62 -8.06
CA LEU A 161 -10.00 1.44 -6.87
C LEU A 161 -10.81 0.81 -5.73
N GLU A 162 -10.17 0.59 -4.58
CA GLU A 162 -10.82 0.08 -3.37
C GLU A 162 -10.96 1.22 -2.36
N ALA A 163 -12.19 1.50 -1.90
CA ALA A 163 -12.46 2.58 -0.95
C ALA A 163 -13.26 2.08 0.25
N GLY A 164 -12.69 2.20 1.45
CA GLY A 164 -13.41 1.92 2.69
C GLY A 164 -14.32 3.07 3.10
N ILE A 165 -15.64 2.93 3.00
CA ILE A 165 -16.58 3.87 3.63
C ILE A 165 -16.87 3.42 5.07
N GLN A 166 -16.99 2.11 5.26
CA GLN A 166 -17.33 1.44 6.52
C GLN A 166 -18.73 1.76 7.01
N SER A 167 -19.06 3.02 7.26
CA SER A 167 -20.41 3.43 7.65
C SER A 167 -20.83 4.74 7.00
N ILE A 168 -22.12 4.87 6.70
CA ILE A 168 -22.77 6.10 6.26
C ILE A 168 -23.43 6.88 7.42
N HIS A 169 -23.49 6.28 8.61
CA HIS A 169 -24.10 6.89 9.79
C HIS A 169 -23.05 7.69 10.56
N GLU A 170 -23.30 8.99 10.73
CA GLU A 170 -22.35 9.91 11.38
C GLU A 170 -21.94 9.46 12.80
N LYS A 171 -22.89 8.94 13.59
CA LYS A 171 -22.62 8.43 14.95
C LYS A 171 -21.61 7.29 14.95
N GLU A 172 -21.73 6.36 14.00
CA GLU A 172 -20.78 5.25 13.84
C GLU A 172 -19.44 5.75 13.35
N GLN A 173 -19.42 6.65 12.35
CA GLN A 173 -18.20 7.29 11.85
C GLN A 173 -17.38 7.97 12.96
N ILE A 174 -18.03 8.61 13.94
CA ILE A 174 -17.39 9.19 15.11
C ILE A 174 -16.73 8.10 15.97
N VAL A 175 -17.47 7.03 16.31
CA VAL A 175 -16.98 5.91 17.13
C VAL A 175 -15.78 5.22 16.48
N ILE A 176 -15.85 4.99 15.16
CA ILE A 176 -14.77 4.34 14.41
C ILE A 176 -13.61 5.28 14.07
N ARG A 177 -13.70 6.56 14.46
CA ARG A 177 -12.74 7.64 14.15
C ARG A 177 -12.47 7.78 12.64
N ARG A 178 -13.52 7.64 11.83
CA ARG A 178 -13.51 7.75 10.37
C ARG A 178 -14.62 8.67 9.88
N GLN A 179 -14.62 9.90 10.36
CA GLN A 179 -15.55 10.93 9.89
C GLN A 179 -15.27 11.29 8.44
N MET A 180 -16.32 11.37 7.63
CA MET A 180 -16.24 11.75 6.22
C MET A 180 -17.39 12.71 5.90
N LYS A 181 -17.11 13.72 5.09
CA LYS A 181 -18.16 14.60 4.58
C LYS A 181 -18.88 13.91 3.43
N MET A 182 -20.04 13.31 3.71
CA MET A 182 -20.74 12.45 2.74
C MET A 182 -21.07 13.15 1.41
N GLU A 183 -21.34 14.45 1.40
CA GLU A 183 -21.55 15.21 0.16
C GLU A 183 -20.28 15.26 -0.73
N ILE A 184 -19.09 15.37 -0.10
CA ILE A 184 -17.82 15.27 -0.83
C ILE A 184 -17.63 13.84 -1.33
N ILE A 185 -17.88 12.84 -0.50
CA ILE A 185 -17.74 11.42 -0.88
C ILE A 185 -18.62 11.09 -2.09
N LYS A 186 -19.89 11.50 -2.07
CA LYS A 186 -20.84 11.30 -3.18
C LYS A 186 -20.32 11.93 -4.47
N SER A 187 -19.84 13.19 -4.43
CA SER A 187 -19.32 13.85 -5.63
C SER A 187 -18.07 13.18 -6.18
N LYS A 188 -17.17 12.68 -5.32
CA LYS A 188 -15.98 11.91 -5.75
C LYS A 188 -16.36 10.58 -6.39
N ILE A 189 -17.32 9.85 -5.81
CA ILE A 189 -17.82 8.60 -6.40
C ILE A 189 -18.46 8.87 -7.78
N GLN A 190 -19.29 9.90 -7.90
CA GLN A 190 -19.90 10.27 -9.19
C GLN A 190 -18.84 10.56 -10.26
N LEU A 191 -17.78 11.29 -9.89
CA LEU A 191 -16.67 11.59 -10.81
C LEU A 191 -15.92 10.34 -11.27
N ILE A 192 -15.68 9.38 -10.38
CA ILE A 192 -15.07 8.08 -10.70
C ILE A 192 -15.95 7.29 -11.69
N LEU A 193 -17.25 7.22 -11.42
CA LEU A 193 -18.23 6.53 -12.28
C LEU A 193 -18.35 7.18 -13.67
N GLN A 194 -18.39 8.52 -13.75
CA GLN A 194 -18.40 9.26 -15.01
C GLN A 194 -17.17 8.96 -15.86
N LYS A 195 -16.00 8.79 -15.22
CA LYS A 195 -14.75 8.42 -15.87
C LYS A 195 -14.64 6.92 -16.19
N LYS A 196 -15.68 6.12 -15.89
CA LYS A 196 -15.76 4.66 -16.10
C LYS A 196 -14.61 3.90 -15.43
N ILE A 197 -14.17 4.35 -14.27
CA ILE A 197 -13.16 3.67 -13.45
C ILE A 197 -13.87 2.69 -12.51
N GLN A 198 -13.38 1.46 -12.39
CA GLN A 198 -13.94 0.47 -11.47
C GLN A 198 -13.67 0.90 -10.02
N LEU A 199 -14.72 0.90 -9.20
CA LEU A 199 -14.67 1.25 -7.78
C LEU A 199 -15.35 0.17 -6.97
N GLU A 200 -14.66 -0.32 -5.95
CA GLU A 200 -15.18 -1.24 -4.96
C GLU A 200 -15.27 -0.52 -3.61
N ILE A 201 -16.43 -0.61 -2.97
CA ILE A 201 -16.72 0.06 -1.71
C ILE A 201 -16.92 -0.99 -0.62
N SER A 202 -16.19 -0.84 0.48
CA SER A 202 -16.39 -1.67 1.67
C SER A 202 -17.22 -0.93 2.73
N LEU A 203 -18.19 -1.64 3.30
CA LEU A 203 -19.03 -1.26 4.44
C LEU A 203 -18.91 -2.34 5.52
N ILE A 204 -18.99 -1.96 6.79
CA ILE A 204 -18.89 -2.84 7.98
C ILE A 204 -20.03 -2.51 8.92
#